data_AF-A0A1I7UVN2-F1
#
_entry.id   AF-A0A1I7UVN2-F1
#
_cell.length_a   1.000
_cell.length_b   1.000
_cell.length_c   1.000
_cell.angle_alpha   90.00
_cell.angle_beta   90.00
_cell.angle_gamma   90.00
#
_symmetry.space_group_name_H-M   'P 1'
#
loop_
_entity.id
_entity.type
_entity.pdbx_description
1 polymer ?
#
loop_
_entity_poly.entity_id
_entity_poly.type
_entity_poly.pdbx_seq_one_letter_code
_entity_poly.pdbx_strand_id
1 'polypeptide(L)'
;MQWSFSRPQLHNFNGSLTYFSHNVVREEELFFNVVFIDLYAGLYCSLIAFVAIQFIFRYATLLGHRTLLESFHGPMKFIWLPAVIAPGAMFCLAGLLLMEPDEYSDEYIKQEFHRVYSRDVKNIARLILVAYVRKFFLL
;
A
#
# COMPACT_ATOMS: atom_id res chain seq x y z
N MET A 1 13.38 26.12 2.06
CA MET A 1 12.28 25.56 1.25
C MET A 1 12.80 24.27 0.63
N GLN A 2 12.67 23.17 1.37
CA GLN A 2 13.24 21.87 0.98
C GLN A 2 12.09 21.03 0.43
N TRP A 3 12.08 20.82 -0.88
CA TRP A 3 11.09 20.02 -1.60
C TRP A 3 11.22 18.55 -1.19
N SER A 4 10.64 18.20 -0.03
CA SER A 4 10.65 16.84 0.47
C SER A 4 9.42 16.14 -0.10
N PHE A 5 9.56 15.57 -1.30
CA PHE A 5 8.63 14.55 -1.78
C PHE A 5 8.42 13.54 -0.64
N SER A 6 7.15 13.25 -0.31
CA SER A 6 6.80 12.27 0.73
C SER A 6 7.59 10.99 0.50
N ARG A 7 8.40 10.62 1.49
CA ARG A 7 9.19 9.38 1.49
C ARG A 7 8.39 8.36 2.28
N PRO A 8 7.54 7.55 1.61
CA PRO A 8 6.74 6.56 2.31
C PRO A 8 7.67 5.52 2.94
N GLN A 9 7.42 5.24 4.20
CA GLN A 9 8.12 4.24 5.00
C GLN A 9 7.11 3.24 5.53
N LEU A 10 7.55 2.00 5.64
CA LEU A 10 6.78 0.91 6.23
C LEU A 10 7.41 0.55 7.56
N HIS A 11 6.60 0.53 8.62
CA HIS A 11 7.01 0.08 9.93
C HIS A 11 6.10 -1.05 10.39
N ASN A 12 6.68 -2.18 10.79
CA ASN A 12 5.96 -3.31 11.35
C ASN A 12 6.29 -3.41 12.83
N PHE A 13 5.27 -3.31 13.68
CA PHE A 13 5.43 -3.34 15.12
C PHE A 13 4.32 -4.13 15.78
N ASN A 14 4.67 -5.21 16.49
CA ASN A 14 3.78 -5.99 17.34
C ASN A 14 2.41 -6.32 16.72
N GLY A 15 2.38 -6.82 15.48
CA GLY A 15 1.14 -7.14 14.77
C GLY A 15 0.41 -5.93 14.15
N SER A 16 0.99 -4.74 14.21
CA SER A 16 0.57 -3.57 13.44
C SER A 16 1.52 -3.30 12.28
N LEU A 17 0.95 -2.84 11.18
CA LEU A 17 1.65 -2.40 9.98
C LEU A 17 1.28 -0.94 9.72
N THR A 18 2.26 -0.05 9.78
CA THR A 18 2.07 1.37 9.57
C THR A 18 2.80 1.81 8.31
N TYR A 19 2.06 2.37 7.36
CA TYR A 19 2.60 3.15 6.26
C TYR A 19 2.58 4.61 6.68
N PHE A 20 3.71 5.31 6.61
CA PHE A 20 3.77 6.70 7.02
C PHE A 20 4.78 7.49 6.19
N SER A 21 4.61 8.82 6.14
CA SER A 21 5.61 9.73 5.60
C SER A 21 6.39 10.36 6.75
N HIS A 22 7.72 10.43 6.61
CA HIS A 22 8.59 11.04 7.61
C HIS A 22 8.45 12.58 7.68
N ASN A 23 7.79 13.19 6.70
CA ASN A 23 7.59 14.63 6.68
C ASN A 23 6.51 15.01 7.70
N VAL A 24 6.79 16.04 8.50
CA VAL A 24 5.78 16.70 9.33
C VAL A 24 4.95 17.58 8.41
N VAL A 25 3.65 17.32 8.39
CA VAL A 25 2.71 17.95 7.46
C VAL A 25 1.69 18.76 8.26
N ARG A 26 1.24 19.89 7.71
CA ARG A 26 0.13 20.67 8.30
C ARG A 26 -1.16 19.85 8.24
N GLU A 27 -2.07 20.02 9.19
CA GLU A 27 -3.32 19.24 9.23
C GLU A 27 -4.13 19.32 7.92
N GLU A 28 -4.17 20.49 7.28
CA GLU A 28 -4.82 20.73 5.98
C GLU A 28 -4.22 19.92 4.81
N GLU A 29 -2.96 19.50 4.91
CA GLU A 29 -2.25 18.73 3.88
C GLU A 29 -2.18 17.23 4.22
N LEU A 30 -2.67 16.82 5.40
CA LEU A 30 -2.52 15.46 5.91
C LEU A 30 -3.29 14.45 5.05
N PHE A 31 -4.53 14.78 4.68
CA PHE A 31 -5.36 13.94 3.80
C PHE A 31 -4.70 13.71 2.44
N PHE A 32 -4.23 14.78 1.78
CA PHE A 32 -3.55 14.66 0.50
C PHE A 32 -2.31 13.78 0.60
N ASN A 33 -1.50 13.94 1.65
CA ASN A 33 -0.32 13.12 1.84
C ASN A 33 -0.65 11.64 2.13
N VAL A 34 -1.73 11.35 2.85
CA VAL A 34 -2.22 9.98 3.03
C VAL A 34 -2.57 9.35 1.68
N VAL A 35 -3.32 10.06 0.83
CA VAL A 35 -3.66 9.60 -0.53
C VAL A 35 -2.40 9.38 -1.38
N PHE A 36 -1.38 10.23 -1.27
CA PHE A 36 -0.12 10.03 -1.99
C PHE A 36 0.65 8.78 -1.53
N ILE A 37 0.69 8.51 -0.23
CA ILE A 37 1.35 7.31 0.32
C ILE A 37 0.61 6.06 -0.14
N ASP A 38 -0.73 6.09 -0.10
CA ASP A 38 -1.59 5.00 -0.55
C ASP A 38 -1.43 4.72 -2.05
N LEU A 39 -1.49 5.78 -2.87
CA LEU A 39 -1.28 5.69 -4.31
C LEU A 39 0.10 5.15 -4.65
N TYR A 40 1.14 5.57 -3.92
CA TYR A 40 2.49 5.05 -4.10
C TYR A 40 2.55 3.53 -3.85
N ALA A 41 1.90 3.05 -2.79
CA ALA A 41 1.82 1.62 -2.48
C ALA A 41 1.01 0.84 -3.52
N GLY A 42 -0.12 1.38 -3.98
CA GLY A 42 -0.93 0.76 -5.04
C GLY A 42 -0.23 0.70 -6.40
N LEU A 43 0.55 1.74 -6.75
CA LEU A 43 1.40 1.72 -7.94
C LEU A 43 2.48 0.64 -7.84
N TYR A 44 3.10 0.48 -6.67
CA TYR A 44 4.07 -0.58 -6.44
C TYR A 44 3.45 -1.98 -6.59
N CYS A 45 2.24 -2.18 -6.06
CA CYS A 45 1.45 -3.41 -6.26
C CYS A 45 1.18 -3.67 -7.76
N SER A 46 0.80 -2.63 -8.51
CA SER A 46 0.57 -2.72 -9.97
C SER A 46 1.84 -3.07 -10.74
N LEU A 47 2.99 -2.51 -10.35
CA LEU A 47 4.29 -2.84 -10.94
C LEU A 47 4.66 -4.31 -10.72
N ILE A 48 4.40 -4.85 -9.52
CA ILE A 48 4.61 -6.28 -9.25
C ILE A 48 3.69 -7.13 -10.13
N ALA A 49 2.40 -6.77 -10.25
CA ALA A 49 1.46 -7.46 -11.12
C ALA A 49 1.90 -7.43 -12.60
N PHE A 50 2.42 -6.28 -13.06
CA PHE A 50 3.00 -6.14 -14.39
C PHE A 50 4.18 -7.09 -14.60
N VAL A 51 5.13 -7.13 -13.66
CA VAL A 51 6.27 -8.05 -13.70
C VAL A 51 5.82 -9.51 -13.71
N ALA A 52 4.80 -9.87 -12.93
CA ALA A 52 4.22 -11.21 -12.93
C ALA A 52 3.64 -11.60 -14.30
N ILE A 53 2.93 -10.69 -14.98
CA ILE A 53 2.40 -10.92 -16.32
C ILE A 53 3.53 -11.12 -17.34
N GLN A 54 4.65 -10.39 -17.21
CA GLN A 54 5.83 -10.62 -18.07
C GLN A 54 6.41 -12.04 -17.88
N PHE A 55 6.39 -12.58 -16.66
CA PHE A 55 6.81 -13.96 -16.42
C PHE A 55 5.84 -14.97 -17.07
N ILE A 56 4.53 -14.74 -16.98
CA ILE A 56 3.51 -15.57 -17.65
C ILE A 56 3.74 -15.57 -19.16
N PHE A 57 3.99 -14.40 -19.76
CA PHE A 57 4.27 -14.27 -21.19
C PHE A 57 5.54 -15.05 -21.61
N ARG A 58 6.63 -14.92 -20.84
CA ARG A 58 7.87 -15.66 -21.08
C ARG A 58 7.66 -17.17 -20.99
N TYR A 59 6.91 -17.62 -19.99
CA TYR A 59 6.56 -19.03 -19.81
C TYR A 59 5.74 -19.57 -20.99
N ALA A 60 4.73 -18.83 -21.44
CA ALA A 60 3.90 -19.21 -22.58
C ALA A 60 4.72 -19.34 -23.88
N THR A 61 5.67 -18.42 -24.09
CA THR A 61 6.59 -18.47 -25.24
C THR A 61 7.50 -19.70 -25.19
N LEU A 62 8.08 -19.99 -24.02
CA LEU A 62 9.03 -21.10 -23.84
C LEU A 62 8.38 -22.46 -24.08
N LEU A 63 7.14 -22.66 -23.61
CA LEU A 63 6.42 -23.93 -23.72
C LEU A 63 5.53 -24.02 -24.97
N GLY A 64 5.54 -23.01 -25.84
CA GLY A 64 4.75 -23.01 -27.08
C GLY A 64 3.23 -23.01 -26.86
N HIS A 65 2.75 -22.41 -25.75
CA HIS A 65 1.31 -22.30 -25.46
C HIS A 65 0.63 -21.29 -26.40
N ARG A 66 0.21 -21.75 -27.58
CA ARG A 66 -0.40 -20.90 -28.63
C ARG A 66 -1.64 -20.12 -28.17
N THR A 67 -2.52 -20.73 -27.37
CA THR A 67 -3.74 -20.09 -26.86
C THR A 67 -3.45 -18.89 -25.95
N LEU A 68 -2.43 -18.99 -25.08
CA LEU A 68 -2.01 -17.86 -24.24
C LEU A 68 -1.37 -16.76 -25.09
N LEU A 69 -0.52 -17.11 -26.05
CA LEU A 69 0.13 -16.15 -26.94
C LEU A 69 -0.88 -15.37 -27.80
N GLU A 70 -1.93 -16.04 -28.27
CA GLU A 70 -3.05 -15.39 -28.97
C GLU A 70 -3.83 -14.43 -28.07
N SER A 71 -3.91 -14.69 -26.76
CA SER A 71 -4.52 -13.76 -25.80
C SER A 71 -3.73 -12.46 -25.66
N PHE A 72 -2.39 -12.52 -25.75
CA PHE A 72 -1.53 -11.34 -25.69
C PHE A 72 -1.53 -10.50 -26.98
N HIS A 73 -1.62 -11.15 -28.15
CA HIS A 73 -1.55 -10.47 -29.45
C HIS A 73 -2.92 -10.16 -30.08
N GLY A 74 -3.95 -10.92 -29.72
CA GLY A 74 -5.29 -10.82 -30.27
C GLY A 74 -6.18 -9.74 -29.64
N PRO A 75 -7.48 -9.72 -29.96
CA PRO A 75 -8.43 -8.75 -29.39
C PRO A 75 -8.58 -8.88 -27.86
N MET A 76 -8.17 -10.01 -27.27
CA MET A 76 -8.16 -10.25 -25.82
C MET A 76 -7.04 -9.50 -25.08
N LYS A 77 -6.14 -8.79 -25.77
CA LYS A 77 -5.07 -7.99 -25.15
C LYS A 77 -5.58 -6.98 -24.11
N PHE A 78 -6.81 -6.50 -24.28
CA PHE A 78 -7.45 -5.56 -23.36
C PHE A 78 -7.76 -6.16 -21.98
N ILE A 79 -7.77 -7.48 -21.82
CA ILE A 79 -7.99 -8.16 -20.52
C ILE A 79 -6.76 -8.02 -19.61
N TRP A 80 -5.57 -7.93 -20.17
CA TRP A 80 -4.32 -7.87 -19.41
C TRP A 80 -4.09 -6.51 -18.75
N LEU A 81 -4.62 -5.43 -19.31
CA LEU A 81 -4.50 -4.09 -18.73
C LEU A 81 -5.23 -3.98 -17.37
N PRO A 82 -6.52 -4.36 -17.25
CA PRO A 82 -7.18 -4.49 -15.96
C PRO A 82 -6.48 -5.47 -15.02
N ALA A 83 -5.90 -6.56 -15.51
CA ALA A 83 -5.18 -7.51 -14.65
C ALA A 83 -3.94 -6.90 -13.97
N VAL A 84 -3.29 -5.91 -14.59
CA VAL A 84 -2.19 -5.14 -13.98
C VAL A 84 -2.72 -4.10 -12.99
N ILE A 85 -3.78 -3.38 -13.36
CA ILE A 85 -4.27 -2.21 -12.61
C ILE A 85 -5.13 -2.63 -11.40
N ALA A 86 -5.93 -3.68 -11.55
CA ALA A 86 -6.89 -4.09 -10.53
C ALA A 86 -6.25 -4.41 -9.16
N PRO A 87 -5.10 -5.13 -9.07
CA PRO A 87 -4.44 -5.36 -7.78
C PRO A 87 -4.03 -4.07 -7.08
N GLY A 88 -3.51 -3.08 -7.81
CA GLY A 88 -3.15 -1.78 -7.25
C GLY A 88 -4.36 -0.96 -6.82
N ALA A 89 -5.40 -0.93 -7.66
CA ALA A 89 -6.66 -0.24 -7.34
C ALA A 89 -7.36 -0.86 -6.13
N MET A 90 -7.41 -2.19 -6.03
CA MET A 90 -7.92 -2.90 -4.86
C MET A 90 -7.11 -2.58 -3.60
N PHE A 91 -5.79 -2.48 -3.71
CA PHE A 91 -4.93 -2.09 -2.60
C PHE A 91 -5.24 -0.68 -2.12
N CYS A 92 -5.32 0.30 -3.03
CA CYS A 92 -5.65 1.69 -2.66
C CYS A 92 -7.03 1.81 -2.00
N LEU A 93 -8.05 1.16 -2.59
CA LEU A 93 -9.40 1.18 -2.04
C LEU A 93 -9.44 0.54 -0.64
N ALA A 94 -8.72 -0.57 -0.44
CA ALA A 94 -8.62 -1.20 0.87
C ALA A 94 -7.87 -0.30 1.87
N GLY A 95 -6.79 0.35 1.45
CA GLY A 95 -6.02 1.28 2.28
C GLY A 95 -6.87 2.44 2.79
N LEU A 96 -7.59 3.11 1.88
CA LEU A 96 -8.43 4.26 2.23
C LEU A 96 -9.66 3.89 3.07
N LEU A 97 -10.24 2.70 2.89
CA LEU A 97 -11.44 2.29 3.62
C LEU A 97 -11.16 1.58 4.96
N LEU A 98 -10.03 0.86 5.08
CA LEU A 98 -9.77 -0.02 6.23
C LEU A 98 -8.60 0.44 7.10
N MET A 99 -7.68 1.26 6.58
CA MET A 99 -6.45 1.66 7.26
C MET A 99 -6.45 3.14 7.65
N GLU A 100 -7.63 3.78 7.61
CA GLU A 100 -7.81 5.14 8.09
C GLU A 100 -7.41 5.21 9.58
N PRO A 101 -6.56 6.18 9.97
CA PRO A 101 -6.09 6.28 11.34
C PRO A 101 -7.24 6.62 12.30
N ASP A 102 -7.56 5.67 13.18
CA ASP A 102 -8.49 5.82 14.29
C ASP A 102 -7.73 6.14 15.60
N GLU A 103 -8.42 6.70 16.58
CA GLU A 103 -7.83 7.09 17.89
C GLU A 103 -7.18 5.88 18.59
N TYR A 104 -7.77 4.69 18.47
CA TYR A 104 -7.20 3.44 18.98
C TYR A 104 -5.87 3.07 18.30
N SER A 105 -5.84 3.12 16.97
CA SER A 105 -4.66 2.76 16.17
C SER A 105 -3.50 3.73 16.43
N ASP A 106 -3.83 5.01 16.59
CA ASP A 106 -2.87 6.05 16.94
C ASP A 106 -2.25 5.84 18.33
N GLU A 107 -3.09 5.57 19.33
CA GLU A 107 -2.63 5.33 20.70
C GLU A 107 -1.74 4.08 20.78
N TYR A 108 -2.07 3.03 20.01
CA TYR A 108 -1.30 1.79 19.94
C TYR A 108 0.15 2.02 19.47
N ILE A 109 0.35 2.84 18.43
CA ILE A 109 1.68 3.07 17.85
C ILE A 109 2.40 4.29 18.42
N LYS A 110 1.72 5.15 19.19
CA LYS A 110 2.25 6.44 19.70
C LYS A 110 3.59 6.31 20.39
N GLN A 111 3.70 5.38 21.34
CA GLN A 111 4.92 5.21 22.13
C GLN A 111 6.09 4.72 21.28
N GLU A 112 5.83 3.79 20.36
CA GLU A 112 6.86 3.26 19.47
C GLU A 112 7.33 4.32 18.48
N PHE A 113 6.42 5.06 17.85
CA PHE A 113 6.77 6.12 16.91
C PHE A 113 7.52 7.27 17.58
N HIS A 114 7.15 7.63 18.81
CA HIS A 114 7.91 8.61 19.57
C HIS A 114 9.32 8.08 19.93
N ARG A 115 9.44 6.80 20.29
CA ARG A 115 10.74 6.19 20.62
C ARG A 115 11.67 6.07 19.41
N VAL A 116 11.16 5.58 18.28
CA VAL A 116 11.96 5.26 17.09
C VAL A 116 12.18 6.50 16.22
N TYR A 117 11.14 7.30 16.02
CA TYR A 117 11.18 8.43 15.09
C TYR A 117 11.23 9.79 15.79
N SER A 118 11.05 9.86 17.13
CA SER A 118 11.00 11.14 17.89
C SER A 118 9.97 12.12 17.32
N ARG A 119 8.84 11.59 16.83
CA ARG A 119 7.73 12.35 16.24
C ARG A 119 6.41 12.03 16.92
N ASP A 120 5.54 13.03 16.93
CA ASP A 120 4.14 12.82 17.26
C ASP A 120 3.42 12.21 16.05
N VAL A 121 2.71 11.12 16.32
CA VAL A 121 1.92 10.37 15.35
C VAL A 121 0.85 11.27 14.72
N LYS A 122 0.30 12.25 15.46
CA LYS A 122 -0.74 13.16 14.94
C LYS A 122 -0.31 14.05 13.78
N ASN A 123 0.96 14.41 13.70
CA ASN A 123 1.46 15.37 12.72
C ASN A 123 2.09 14.73 11.47
N ILE A 124 1.91 13.41 11.31
CA ILE A 124 2.42 12.65 10.16
C ILE A 124 1.26 12.00 9.40
N ALA A 125 1.37 12.02 8.08
CA ALA A 125 0.45 11.29 7.21
C ALA A 125 0.73 9.79 7.36
N ARG A 126 -0.31 9.03 7.74
CA ARG A 126 -0.19 7.62 8.12
C ARG A 126 -1.43 6.81 7.75
N LEU A 127 -1.20 5.55 7.43
CA LEU A 127 -2.20 4.49 7.30
C LEU A 127 -1.77 3.37 8.23
N ILE A 128 -2.65 2.96 9.13
CA ILE A 128 -2.32 2.00 10.20
C ILE A 128 -3.25 0.80 10.05
N LEU A 129 -2.66 -0.37 9.86
CA LEU A 129 -3.36 -1.64 9.95
C LEU A 129 -2.93 -2.32 11.24
N VAL A 130 -3.84 -2.39 12.21
CA VAL A 130 -3.63 -3.17 13.43
C VAL A 130 -4.28 -4.54 13.23
N ALA A 131 -3.49 -5.61 13.13
CA ALA A 131 -4.07 -6.95 13.15
C ALA A 131 -4.68 -7.18 14.54
N TYR A 132 -5.97 -7.49 14.57
CA TYR A 132 -6.83 -7.60 15.75
C TYR A 132 -6.04 -7.99 17.01
N VAL A 133 -5.89 -7.04 17.94
CA VAL A 133 -5.46 -7.36 19.29
C VAL A 133 -6.54 -8.27 19.85
N ARG A 134 -6.22 -9.55 20.02
CA ARG A 134 -7.00 -10.50 20.80
C ARG A 134 -7.29 -9.83 22.15
N LYS A 135 -8.45 -9.21 22.32
CA LYS A 135 -9.11 -9.15 23.63
C LYS A 135 -9.35 -10.60 23.97
N PHE A 136 -8.35 -11.22 24.58
CA PHE A 136 -8.42 -12.59 25.05
C PHE A 136 -9.60 -12.61 26.00
N PHE A 137 -10.62 -13.33 25.58
CA PHE A 137 -11.62 -13.99 26.40
C PHE A 137 -11.05 -14.32 27.78
N LEU A 138 -11.22 -13.43 28.73
CA LEU A 138 -11.18 -13.68 30.17
C LEU A 138 -12.19 -12.72 30.78
N LEU A 139 -13.36 -13.31 31.06
CA LEU A 139 -14.16 -13.15 32.28
C LEU A 139 -13.97 -11.87 33.07
#